data_AF-A0A9D1XUE8-F1
#
_entry.id   AF-A0A9D1XUE8-F1
#
_cell.length_a   1.000
_cell.length_b   1.000
_cell.length_c   1.000
_cell.angle_alpha   90.00
_cell.angle_beta   90.00
_cell.angle_gamma   90.00
#
_symmetry.space_group_name_H-M   'P 1'
#
loop_
_entity.id
_entity.type
_entity.pdbx_description
1 polymer ?
#
loop_
_entity_poly.entity_id
_entity_poly.type
_entity_poly.pdbx_seq_one_letter_code
_entity_poly.pdbx_strand_id
1 'polypeptide(L)'
;MAISTHGAKFKMNARAFVLLLLPIMLLSLVSCTKQLYNEDGNLVDRENGITYIPAPITFEPQTLAAEPYAECSELGIELYEIEGLSGDEWLSEPFDGIGGVYYSDKITLPTLEEFDADLMYICVEQVITVSIGTVDDKTGIDAIVDSFVSGEPTTIIQSGSSYKLKFSSDKYPGLYYNLMYIEGDDGENYIYDRSTQTCVDVGDVLQTYMPRED
;
A
#
# COMPACT_ATOMS: atom_id res chain seq x y z
N MET A 1 -6.04 -54.73 -66.88
CA MET A 1 -5.49 -54.34 -65.56
C MET A 1 -6.33 -53.17 -65.08
N ALA A 2 -7.30 -53.41 -64.20
CA ALA A 2 -8.24 -52.39 -63.74
C ALA A 2 -7.77 -51.85 -62.38
N ILE A 3 -7.53 -50.55 -62.28
CA ILE A 3 -7.22 -49.86 -61.02
C ILE A 3 -8.53 -49.24 -60.52
N SER A 4 -9.04 -49.78 -59.41
CA SER A 4 -10.19 -49.26 -58.67
C SER A 4 -9.73 -48.10 -57.79
N THR A 5 -10.27 -46.91 -58.02
CA THR A 5 -10.11 -45.75 -57.14
C THR A 5 -11.37 -45.60 -56.27
N HIS A 6 -11.28 -46.00 -55.00
CA HIS A 6 -12.30 -45.70 -54.00
C HIS A 6 -12.12 -44.26 -53.51
N GLY A 7 -12.97 -43.36 -53.99
CA GLY A 7 -13.12 -42.01 -53.43
C GLY A 7 -14.04 -42.06 -52.20
N ALA A 8 -13.47 -41.92 -51.00
CA ALA A 8 -14.24 -41.72 -49.79
C ALA A 8 -14.79 -40.27 -49.76
N LYS A 9 -16.11 -40.12 -49.91
CA LYS A 9 -16.80 -38.84 -49.70
C LYS A 9 -17.00 -38.62 -48.20
N PHE A 10 -16.16 -37.78 -47.59
CA PHE A 10 -16.40 -37.27 -46.24
C PHE A 10 -17.56 -36.26 -46.28
N LYS A 11 -18.75 -36.67 -45.81
CA LYS A 11 -19.86 -35.75 -45.54
C LYS A 11 -19.65 -35.16 -44.15
N MET A 12 -19.15 -33.92 -44.10
CA MET A 12 -19.03 -33.17 -42.86
C MET A 12 -20.40 -32.62 -42.49
N ASN A 13 -20.96 -33.10 -41.37
CA ASN A 13 -22.25 -32.64 -40.85
C ASN A 13 -22.10 -31.20 -40.31
N ALA A 14 -22.90 -30.26 -40.84
CA ALA A 14 -22.90 -28.85 -40.46
C ALA A 14 -23.20 -28.56 -38.97
N ARG A 15 -23.58 -29.58 -38.19
CA ARG A 15 -23.81 -29.49 -36.74
C ARG A 15 -22.54 -29.62 -35.89
N ALA A 16 -21.41 -30.02 -36.46
CA ALA A 16 -20.14 -30.17 -35.72
C ALA A 16 -19.29 -28.89 -35.68
N PHE A 17 -19.65 -27.84 -36.44
CA PHE A 17 -18.85 -26.61 -36.52
C PHE A 17 -19.18 -25.57 -35.45
N VAL A 18 -20.33 -25.68 -34.77
CA VAL A 18 -20.78 -24.71 -33.75
C VAL A 18 -20.17 -24.99 -32.36
N LEU A 19 -19.69 -26.21 -32.11
CA LEU A 19 -19.10 -26.61 -30.82
C LEU A 19 -17.58 -26.34 -30.70
N LEU A 20 -16.91 -25.95 -31.78
CA LEU A 20 -15.45 -25.69 -31.77
C LEU A 20 -15.09 -24.20 -31.64
N LEU A 21 -16.07 -23.29 -31.64
CA LEU A 21 -15.86 -21.85 -31.48
C LEU A 21 -16.04 -21.37 -30.02
N LEU A 22 -16.67 -22.17 -29.16
CA LEU A 22 -16.86 -21.83 -27.74
C LEU A 22 -15.57 -21.83 -26.90
N PRO A 23 -14.51 -22.64 -27.18
CA PRO A 23 -13.28 -22.61 -26.38
C PRO A 23 -12.39 -21.39 -26.67
N ILE A 24 -12.56 -20.70 -27.81
CA ILE A 24 -11.69 -19.59 -28.22
C ILE A 24 -12.15 -18.24 -27.64
N MET A 25 -13.43 -18.10 -27.28
CA MET A 25 -13.94 -16.91 -26.57
C MET A 25 -13.60 -16.87 -25.07
N LEU A 26 -13.14 -17.99 -24.49
CA LEU A 26 -12.76 -18.07 -23.07
C LEU A 26 -11.25 -17.81 -22.83
N LEU A 27 -10.46 -17.63 -23.89
CA LEU A 27 -9.00 -17.42 -23.83
C LEU A 27 -8.57 -15.95 -24.02
N SER A 28 -9.51 -15.01 -24.05
CA SER A 28 -9.22 -13.58 -24.27
C SER A 28 -9.55 -12.67 -23.09
N LEU A 29 -9.64 -13.20 -21.88
CA LEU A 29 -9.39 -12.39 -20.67
C LEU A 29 -7.86 -12.25 -20.51
N VAL A 30 -7.21 -11.70 -21.53
CA VAL A 30 -5.89 -11.10 -21.34
C VAL A 30 -6.20 -9.91 -20.44
N SER A 31 -5.89 -10.03 -19.15
CA SER A 31 -5.86 -8.87 -18.25
C SER A 31 -4.92 -7.88 -18.92
N CYS A 32 -5.48 -6.84 -19.52
CA CYS A 32 -4.67 -5.81 -20.15
C CYS A 32 -4.25 -4.92 -18.99
N THR A 33 -3.06 -5.20 -18.44
CA THR A 33 -2.43 -4.33 -17.44
C THR A 33 -2.41 -2.91 -17.99
N LYS A 34 -2.90 -1.97 -17.20
CA LYS A 34 -3.03 -0.58 -17.61
C LYS A 34 -1.65 0.06 -17.77
N GLN A 35 -1.45 0.86 -18.81
CA GLN A 35 -0.19 1.59 -19.00
C GLN A 35 -0.26 2.98 -18.38
N LEU A 36 0.67 3.28 -17.47
CA LEU A 36 0.90 4.63 -16.95
C LEU A 36 2.19 5.23 -17.54
N TYR A 37 2.24 6.56 -17.55
CA TYR A 37 3.34 7.34 -18.08
C TYR A 37 3.99 8.16 -16.97
N ASN A 38 5.32 8.15 -16.90
CA ASN A 38 6.05 9.02 -16.00
C ASN A 38 6.07 10.44 -16.58
N GLU A 39 5.47 11.39 -15.87
CA GLU A 39 5.46 12.81 -16.25
C GLU A 39 5.84 13.63 -15.02
N ASP A 40 7.03 14.25 -15.06
CA ASP A 40 7.57 15.07 -13.97
C ASP A 40 7.61 14.38 -12.59
N GLY A 41 7.83 13.05 -12.58
CA GLY A 41 7.90 12.24 -11.36
C GLY A 41 6.55 11.73 -10.84
N ASN A 42 5.45 12.05 -11.54
CA ASN A 42 4.13 11.49 -11.29
C ASN A 42 3.79 10.41 -12.32
N LEU A 43 2.81 9.56 -11.99
CA LEU A 43 2.32 8.52 -12.89
C LEU A 43 0.98 8.94 -13.47
N VAL A 44 0.90 9.10 -14.79
CA VAL A 44 -0.28 9.62 -15.48
C VAL A 44 -1.01 8.51 -16.21
N ASP A 45 -2.27 8.31 -15.83
CA ASP A 45 -3.25 7.57 -16.63
C ASP A 45 -3.88 8.52 -17.65
N ARG A 46 -3.43 8.43 -18.90
CA ARG A 46 -3.93 9.27 -19.99
C ARG A 46 -5.32 8.87 -20.47
N GLU A 47 -5.81 7.67 -20.14
CA GLU A 47 -7.12 7.17 -20.58
C GLU A 47 -8.24 7.80 -19.75
N ASN A 48 -8.09 7.86 -18.43
CA ASN A 48 -9.09 8.43 -17.52
C ASN A 48 -8.71 9.80 -16.93
N GLY A 49 -7.52 10.32 -17.29
CA GLY A 49 -7.01 11.62 -16.86
C GLY A 49 -6.74 11.68 -15.35
N ILE A 50 -6.24 10.59 -14.76
CA ILE A 50 -5.78 10.56 -13.36
C ILE A 50 -4.28 10.78 -13.33
N THR A 51 -3.81 11.63 -12.42
CA THR A 51 -2.38 11.73 -12.08
C THR A 51 -2.17 11.15 -10.69
N TYR A 52 -1.36 10.11 -10.58
CA TYR A 52 -0.95 9.54 -9.30
C TYR A 52 0.35 10.19 -8.84
N ILE A 53 0.30 10.75 -7.64
CA ILE A 53 1.37 11.49 -6.99
C ILE A 53 2.02 10.56 -5.95
N PRO A 54 3.35 10.50 -5.85
CA PRO A 54 4.03 9.75 -4.79
C PRO A 54 3.58 10.24 -3.41
N ALA A 55 3.09 9.34 -2.57
CA ALA A 55 2.78 9.61 -1.18
C ALA A 55 4.08 9.74 -0.35
N PRO A 56 4.06 10.50 0.76
CA PRO A 56 5.15 10.50 1.72
C PRO A 56 5.42 9.10 2.28
N ILE A 57 6.65 8.85 2.73
CA ILE A 57 7.11 7.56 3.27
C ILE A 57 6.43 7.16 4.60
N THR A 58 5.52 7.98 5.11
CA THR A 58 4.62 7.65 6.22
C THR A 58 3.51 6.72 5.79
N PHE A 59 3.15 6.65 4.51
CA PHE A 59 2.10 5.75 4.04
C PHE A 59 2.70 4.41 3.61
N GLU A 60 2.16 3.32 4.16
CA GLU A 60 2.54 1.95 3.79
C GLU A 60 1.29 1.13 3.47
N PRO A 61 1.29 0.29 2.43
CA PRO A 61 0.19 -0.62 2.17
C PRO A 61 0.22 -1.78 3.18
N GLN A 62 -0.96 -2.25 3.60
CA GLN A 62 -1.09 -3.44 4.43
C GLN A 62 -1.14 -4.71 3.58
N THR A 63 -1.92 -4.69 2.50
CA THR A 63 -2.10 -5.82 1.60
C THR A 63 -2.37 -5.31 0.20
N LEU A 64 -1.75 -5.95 -0.79
CA LEU A 64 -1.89 -5.62 -2.20
C LEU A 64 -2.70 -6.71 -2.89
N ALA A 65 -3.42 -6.33 -3.95
CA ALA A 65 -4.03 -7.30 -4.85
C ALA A 65 -2.98 -8.25 -5.44
N ALA A 66 -3.38 -9.48 -5.76
CA ALA A 66 -2.46 -10.50 -6.25
C ALA A 66 -1.91 -10.23 -7.66
N GLU A 67 -2.67 -9.51 -8.49
CA GLU A 67 -2.32 -9.23 -9.89
C GLU A 67 -2.03 -7.74 -10.08
N PRO A 68 -1.07 -7.37 -10.95
CA PRO A 68 -0.81 -5.97 -11.28
C PRO A 68 -2.05 -5.28 -11.85
N TYR A 69 -2.31 -4.07 -11.36
CA TYR A 69 -3.32 -3.17 -11.90
C TYR A 69 -2.78 -2.39 -13.10
N ALA A 70 -1.57 -1.86 -12.96
CA ALA A 70 -0.92 -1.04 -13.97
C ALA A 70 0.60 -1.24 -14.02
N GLU A 71 1.22 -0.77 -15.09
CA GLU A 71 2.67 -0.73 -15.23
C GLU A 71 3.12 0.65 -15.74
N CYS A 72 4.33 1.06 -15.36
CA CYS A 72 5.04 2.17 -15.99
C CYS A 72 6.35 1.65 -16.57
N SER A 73 6.30 1.25 -17.85
CA SER A 73 7.43 0.59 -18.52
C SER A 73 8.67 1.49 -18.66
N GLU A 74 8.52 2.82 -18.60
CA GLU A 74 9.65 3.77 -18.57
C GLU A 74 10.48 3.62 -17.28
N LEU A 75 9.79 3.44 -16.15
CA LEU A 75 10.40 3.25 -14.84
C LEU A 75 10.66 1.77 -14.53
N GLY A 76 10.06 0.86 -15.29
CA GLY A 76 10.16 -0.58 -15.06
C GLY A 76 9.46 -1.04 -13.79
N ILE A 77 8.37 -0.36 -13.40
CA ILE A 77 7.59 -0.67 -12.19
C ILE A 77 6.22 -1.23 -12.54
N GLU A 78 5.76 -2.15 -11.70
CA GLU A 78 4.38 -2.66 -11.65
C GLU A 78 3.68 -2.05 -10.44
N LEU A 79 2.38 -1.79 -10.57
CA LEU A 79 1.56 -1.16 -9.56
C LEU A 79 0.33 -2.02 -9.30
N TYR A 80 -0.04 -2.08 -8.04
CA TYR A 80 -1.09 -2.93 -7.52
C TYR A 80 -2.13 -2.07 -6.80
N GLU A 81 -3.38 -2.50 -6.85
CA GLU A 81 -4.39 -1.96 -5.95
C GLU A 81 -4.05 -2.34 -4.51
N ILE A 82 -4.28 -1.41 -3.59
CA ILE A 82 -4.24 -1.68 -2.16
C ILE A 82 -5.60 -2.26 -1.77
N GLU A 83 -5.62 -3.43 -1.14
CA GLU A 83 -6.88 -4.11 -0.79
C GLU A 83 -7.74 -3.23 0.13
N GLY A 84 -9.00 -3.01 -0.25
CA GLY A 84 -9.93 -2.14 0.49
C GLY A 84 -10.03 -0.72 -0.08
N LEU A 85 -9.10 -0.29 -0.93
CA LEU A 85 -9.10 1.02 -1.59
C LEU A 85 -9.34 0.90 -3.09
N SER A 86 -9.80 1.98 -3.71
CA SER A 86 -9.99 2.03 -5.16
C SER A 86 -8.65 2.22 -5.87
N GLY A 87 -8.38 1.43 -6.92
CA GLY A 87 -7.21 1.62 -7.78
C GLY A 87 -7.18 2.95 -8.54
N ASP A 88 -8.33 3.63 -8.69
CA ASP A 88 -8.40 4.99 -9.23
C ASP A 88 -7.97 6.05 -8.20
N GLU A 89 -7.87 5.70 -6.92
CA GLU A 89 -7.49 6.60 -5.84
C GLU A 89 -6.11 6.28 -5.27
N TRP A 90 -5.77 5.00 -5.14
CA TRP A 90 -4.57 4.53 -4.47
C TRP A 90 -3.92 3.37 -5.22
N LEU A 91 -2.62 3.44 -5.38
CA LEU A 91 -1.79 2.38 -5.95
C LEU A 91 -0.52 2.21 -5.11
N SER A 92 0.09 1.04 -5.21
CA SER A 92 1.39 0.78 -4.60
C SER A 92 2.26 -0.08 -5.50
N GLU A 93 3.57 0.15 -5.45
CA GLU A 93 4.56 -0.85 -5.86
C GLU A 93 4.47 -2.10 -4.97
N PRO A 94 5.06 -3.26 -5.39
CA PRO A 94 5.31 -4.36 -4.47
C PRO A 94 5.98 -3.85 -3.19
N PHE A 95 5.51 -4.33 -2.04
CA PHE A 95 5.96 -3.83 -0.75
C PHE A 95 6.43 -4.96 0.16
N ASP A 96 7.75 -5.06 0.36
CA ASP A 96 8.39 -5.98 1.32
C ASP A 96 9.11 -5.22 2.46
N GLY A 97 8.67 -3.98 2.69
CA GLY A 97 9.29 -3.02 3.61
C GLY A 97 9.87 -1.79 2.89
N ILE A 98 10.03 -1.88 1.57
CA ILE A 98 10.41 -0.78 0.68
C ILE A 98 9.45 -0.81 -0.52
N GLY A 99 8.93 0.36 -0.90
CA GLY A 99 8.06 0.51 -2.07
C GLY A 99 7.29 1.83 -2.02
N GLY A 100 6.98 2.39 -3.17
CA GLY A 100 6.20 3.62 -3.29
C GLY A 100 4.68 3.38 -3.14
N VAL A 101 4.02 4.20 -2.33
CA VAL A 101 2.56 4.38 -2.37
C VAL A 101 2.26 5.62 -3.21
N TYR A 102 1.21 5.57 -4.01
CA TYR A 102 0.78 6.67 -4.86
C TYR A 102 -0.71 6.94 -4.64
N TYR A 103 -1.09 8.22 -4.70
CA TYR A 103 -2.46 8.66 -4.53
C TYR A 103 -2.90 9.55 -5.70
N SER A 104 -4.18 9.51 -6.06
CA SER A 104 -4.72 10.35 -7.14
C SER A 104 -4.74 11.82 -6.75
N ASP A 105 -4.44 12.68 -7.72
CA ASP A 105 -4.67 14.13 -7.70
C ASP A 105 -6.13 14.56 -7.48
N LYS A 106 -7.08 13.61 -7.52
CA LYS A 106 -8.51 13.82 -7.27
C LYS A 106 -8.87 13.70 -5.78
N ILE A 107 -7.96 13.19 -4.94
CA ILE A 107 -8.16 13.06 -3.50
C ILE A 107 -7.17 13.94 -2.72
N THR A 108 -7.52 14.25 -1.48
CA THR A 108 -6.60 14.92 -0.55
C THR A 108 -5.94 13.87 0.33
N LEU A 109 -4.62 13.91 0.40
CA LEU A 109 -3.85 13.06 1.29
C LEU A 109 -4.17 13.45 2.75
N PRO A 110 -4.58 12.50 3.61
CA PRO A 110 -4.94 12.83 4.99
C PRO A 110 -3.72 13.20 5.83
N THR A 111 -3.88 14.15 6.75
CA THR A 111 -2.96 14.30 7.89
C THR A 111 -3.11 13.13 8.86
N LEU A 112 -2.20 13.01 9.85
CA LEU A 112 -2.35 12.00 10.91
C LEU A 112 -3.70 12.13 11.65
N GLU A 113 -4.15 13.36 11.94
CA GLU A 113 -5.45 13.59 12.59
C GLU A 113 -6.61 13.19 11.68
N GLU A 114 -6.55 13.54 10.40
CA GLU A 114 -7.60 13.22 9.42
C GLU A 114 -7.65 11.74 9.04
N PHE A 115 -6.53 11.03 9.26
CA PHE A 115 -6.44 9.59 9.11
C PHE A 115 -7.38 8.86 10.08
N ASP A 116 -7.70 9.48 11.24
CA ASP A 116 -8.65 8.99 12.24
C ASP A 116 -8.41 7.51 12.59
N ALA A 117 -7.23 7.26 13.15
CA ALA A 117 -6.79 5.91 13.48
C ALA A 117 -7.58 5.34 14.67
N ASP A 118 -8.00 4.09 14.55
CA ASP A 118 -8.71 3.32 15.58
C ASP A 118 -7.89 2.14 16.11
N LEU A 119 -6.78 1.84 15.46
CA LEU A 119 -5.84 0.79 15.85
C LEU A 119 -4.41 1.26 15.64
N MET A 120 -3.51 0.96 16.58
CA MET A 120 -2.08 1.23 16.44
C MET A 120 -1.26 -0.02 16.78
N TYR A 121 -0.31 -0.34 15.91
CA TYR A 121 0.69 -1.39 16.16
C TYR A 121 2.03 -0.77 16.53
N ILE A 122 2.62 -1.27 17.60
CA ILE A 122 3.99 -0.94 18.01
C ILE A 122 4.89 -2.03 17.47
N CYS A 123 5.78 -1.68 16.56
CA CYS A 123 6.61 -2.61 15.82
C CYS A 123 8.10 -2.39 16.07
N VAL A 124 8.88 -3.47 16.07
CA VAL A 124 10.35 -3.39 16.02
C VAL A 124 10.80 -3.74 14.61
N GLU A 125 11.71 -2.93 14.07
CA GLU A 125 12.36 -3.24 12.79
C GLU A 125 13.61 -4.08 13.06
N GLN A 126 13.54 -5.36 12.71
CA GLN A 126 14.71 -6.25 12.62
C GLN A 126 14.94 -6.65 11.16
N VAL A 127 15.33 -7.90 10.88
CA VAL A 127 15.32 -8.44 9.51
C VAL A 127 13.89 -8.46 8.93
N ILE A 128 12.89 -8.56 9.79
CA ILE A 128 11.47 -8.41 9.49
C ILE A 128 10.84 -7.43 10.48
N THR A 129 9.81 -6.70 10.07
CA THR A 129 9.02 -5.86 10.99
C THR A 129 8.09 -6.76 11.79
N VAL A 130 8.20 -6.74 13.13
CA VAL A 130 7.37 -7.55 14.03
C VAL A 130 6.58 -6.63 14.94
N SER A 131 5.26 -6.82 15.00
CA SER A 131 4.41 -6.17 16.00
C SER A 131 4.68 -6.78 17.38
N ILE A 132 5.06 -5.93 18.33
CA ILE A 132 5.31 -6.30 19.73
C ILE A 132 4.20 -5.81 20.65
N GLY A 133 3.34 -4.91 20.17
CA GLY A 133 2.21 -4.36 20.91
C GLY A 133 1.08 -3.94 19.97
N THR A 134 -0.15 -4.00 20.48
CA THR A 134 -1.35 -3.52 19.77
C THR A 134 -2.15 -2.66 20.74
N VAL A 135 -2.55 -1.50 20.27
CA VAL A 135 -3.36 -0.53 21.00
C VAL A 135 -4.67 -0.37 20.24
N ASP A 136 -5.77 -0.81 20.85
CA ASP A 136 -7.15 -0.71 20.36
C ASP A 136 -8.00 0.26 21.23
N ASP A 137 -7.32 1.11 22.00
CA ASP A 137 -7.91 2.16 22.82
C ASP A 137 -7.89 3.50 22.06
N LYS A 138 -9.02 3.87 21.44
CA LYS A 138 -9.15 5.13 20.71
C LYS A 138 -8.78 6.36 21.54
N THR A 139 -9.08 6.36 22.85
CA THR A 139 -8.73 7.52 23.70
C THR A 139 -7.22 7.65 23.85
N GLY A 140 -6.52 6.52 24.01
CA GLY A 140 -5.06 6.46 24.03
C GLY A 140 -4.43 6.87 22.72
N ILE A 141 -4.95 6.36 21.60
CA ILE A 141 -4.49 6.71 20.26
C ILE A 141 -4.65 8.20 20.01
N ASP A 142 -5.82 8.78 20.34
CA ASP A 142 -6.08 10.20 20.17
C ASP A 142 -5.16 11.06 21.03
N ALA A 143 -4.84 10.64 22.26
CA ALA A 143 -3.87 11.33 23.10
C ALA A 143 -2.45 11.29 22.51
N ILE A 144 -2.04 10.18 21.90
CA ILE A 144 -0.75 10.05 21.22
C ILE A 144 -0.69 10.97 20.00
N VAL A 145 -1.74 10.95 19.17
CA VAL A 145 -1.86 11.80 17.97
C VAL A 145 -1.84 13.29 18.37
N ASP A 146 -2.63 13.68 19.37
CA ASP A 146 -2.67 15.06 19.88
C ASP A 146 -1.31 15.51 20.42
N SER A 147 -0.59 14.64 21.14
CA SER A 147 0.74 14.95 21.67
C SER A 147 1.74 15.26 20.54
N PHE A 148 1.70 14.50 19.44
CA PHE A 148 2.55 14.74 18.28
C PHE A 148 2.15 16.00 17.50
N VAL A 149 0.86 16.19 17.26
CA VAL A 149 0.35 17.28 16.41
C VAL A 149 0.48 18.64 17.09
N SER A 150 0.15 18.69 18.39
CA SER A 150 0.14 19.93 19.17
C SER A 150 1.49 20.27 19.81
N GLY A 151 2.41 19.29 19.87
CA GLY A 151 3.71 19.47 20.48
C GLY A 151 4.64 20.35 19.66
N GLU A 152 5.52 21.07 20.36
CA GLU A 152 6.50 21.94 19.73
C GLU A 152 7.62 21.10 19.08
N PRO A 153 7.95 21.33 17.80
CA PRO A 153 9.06 20.63 17.14
C PRO A 153 10.37 20.84 17.88
N THR A 154 11.08 19.75 18.15
CA THR A 154 12.38 19.73 18.80
C THR A 154 13.48 19.24 17.84
N THR A 155 14.71 19.23 18.32
CA THR A 155 15.85 18.69 17.56
C THR A 155 15.68 17.18 17.42
N ILE A 156 15.96 16.65 16.22
CA ILE A 156 15.91 15.21 15.96
C ILE A 156 16.91 14.50 16.88
N ILE A 157 16.40 13.59 17.71
CA ILE A 157 17.20 12.69 18.54
C ILE A 157 17.25 11.31 17.85
N GLN A 158 18.45 10.79 17.59
CA GLN A 158 18.66 9.47 16.97
C GLN A 158 19.39 8.49 17.88
N SER A 159 19.42 8.76 19.18
CA SER A 159 20.04 7.92 20.20
C SER A 159 18.98 7.33 21.11
N GLY A 160 19.01 6.01 21.31
CA GLY A 160 18.04 5.29 22.12
C GLY A 160 17.40 4.11 21.38
N SER A 161 16.36 3.54 21.99
CA SER A 161 15.55 2.47 21.39
C SER A 161 14.50 3.06 20.46
N SER A 162 14.31 2.48 19.28
CA SER A 162 13.34 2.99 18.29
C SER A 162 12.34 1.94 17.85
N TYR A 163 11.10 2.37 17.67
CA TYR A 163 9.95 1.55 17.29
C TYR A 163 9.19 2.22 16.13
N LYS A 164 8.54 1.42 15.28
CA LYS A 164 7.58 1.92 14.28
C LYS A 164 6.18 1.89 14.89
N LEU A 165 5.48 3.01 14.82
CA LEU A 165 4.07 3.13 15.14
C LEU A 165 3.28 3.06 13.84
N LYS A 166 2.57 1.95 13.61
CA LYS A 166 1.69 1.80 12.44
C LYS A 166 0.25 2.01 12.87
N PHE A 167 -0.29 3.17 12.52
CA PHE A 167 -1.68 3.53 12.73
C PHE A 167 -2.53 2.98 11.58
N SER A 168 -3.64 2.33 11.88
CA SER A 168 -4.64 1.83 10.94
C SER A 168 -5.97 2.53 11.17
N SER A 169 -6.77 2.66 10.10
CA SER A 169 -8.08 3.28 10.14
C SER A 169 -9.07 2.53 9.25
N ASP A 170 -10.28 2.30 9.77
CA ASP A 170 -11.44 1.86 8.99
C ASP A 170 -11.79 2.84 7.83
N LYS A 171 -11.40 4.12 7.93
CA LYS A 171 -11.62 5.13 6.88
C LYS A 171 -10.68 4.96 5.68
N TYR A 172 -9.50 4.41 5.91
CA TYR A 172 -8.47 4.15 4.90
C TYR A 172 -8.04 2.67 4.98
N PRO A 173 -8.98 1.73 4.73
CA PRO A 173 -8.73 0.32 4.92
C PRO A 173 -7.56 -0.14 4.05
N GLY A 174 -6.62 -0.89 4.61
CA GLY A 174 -5.47 -1.38 3.87
C GLY A 174 -4.27 -0.41 3.79
N LEU A 175 -4.36 0.78 4.40
CA LEU A 175 -3.22 1.68 4.59
C LEU A 175 -2.80 1.75 6.05
N TYR A 176 -1.49 1.92 6.25
CA TYR A 176 -0.93 2.40 7.50
C TYR A 176 -0.41 3.82 7.36
N TYR A 177 -0.60 4.62 8.41
CA TYR A 177 0.21 5.81 8.67
C TYR A 177 1.33 5.42 9.64
N ASN A 178 2.59 5.63 9.28
CA ASN A 178 3.75 5.16 10.01
C ASN A 178 4.58 6.32 10.56
N LEU A 179 4.82 6.31 11.87
CA LEU A 179 5.73 7.22 12.57
C LEU A 179 6.78 6.43 13.34
N MET A 180 7.89 7.07 13.70
CA MET A 180 8.86 6.49 14.62
C MET A 180 8.59 6.95 16.05
N TYR A 181 8.63 6.02 16.99
CA TYR A 181 8.75 6.31 18.41
C TYR A 181 10.17 6.04 18.87
N ILE A 182 10.74 6.92 19.69
CA ILE A 182 12.12 6.84 20.16
C ILE A 182 12.13 7.06 21.68
N GLU A 183 12.63 6.07 22.41
CA GLU A 183 12.95 6.21 23.83
C GLU A 183 14.39 6.70 23.92
N GLY A 184 14.57 7.99 24.21
CA GLY A 184 15.85 8.67 24.18
C GLY A 184 16.79 8.25 25.31
N ASP A 185 18.09 8.19 25.02
CA ASP A 185 19.12 7.97 26.04
C ASP A 185 19.21 9.12 27.07
N ASP A 186 18.58 10.26 26.78
CA ASP A 186 18.42 11.41 27.68
C ASP A 186 17.27 11.23 28.68
N GLY A 187 16.47 10.18 28.54
CA GLY A 187 15.33 9.85 29.40
C GLY A 187 14.01 10.47 28.92
N GLU A 188 13.99 11.17 27.80
CA GLU A 188 12.78 11.71 27.18
C GLU A 188 12.30 10.79 26.04
N ASN A 189 11.05 10.93 25.62
CA ASN A 189 10.50 10.09 24.54
C ASN A 189 9.94 10.94 23.41
N TYR A 190 10.20 10.50 22.18
CA TYR A 190 9.94 11.29 20.99
C TYR A 190 9.10 10.54 19.98
N ILE A 191 8.25 11.27 19.25
CA ILE A 191 7.68 10.81 17.98
C ILE A 191 8.33 11.59 16.84
N TYR A 192 8.77 10.86 15.82
CA TYR A 192 9.46 11.38 14.66
C TYR A 192 8.77 10.98 13.36
N ASP A 193 8.38 11.98 12.58
CA ASP A 193 7.93 11.82 11.20
C ASP A 193 9.12 11.97 10.25
N ARG A 194 9.51 10.86 9.60
CA ARG A 194 10.61 10.85 8.64
C ARG A 194 10.32 11.63 7.36
N SER A 195 9.05 11.80 6.99
CA SER A 195 8.64 12.51 5.78
C SER A 195 8.83 14.01 5.93
N THR A 196 8.35 14.58 7.04
CA THR A 196 8.45 16.02 7.31
C THR A 196 9.70 16.41 8.10
N GLN A 197 10.42 15.42 8.65
CA GLN A 197 11.51 15.58 9.60
C GLN A 197 11.10 16.26 10.91
N THR A 198 9.81 16.17 11.25
CA THR A 198 9.27 16.72 12.50
C THR A 198 9.50 15.74 13.64
N CYS A 199 10.18 16.19 14.69
CA CYS A 199 10.40 15.45 15.92
C CYS A 199 9.72 16.19 17.06
N VAL A 200 8.96 15.48 17.89
CA VAL A 200 8.23 16.06 19.03
C VAL A 200 8.49 15.22 20.26
N ASP A 201 8.79 15.86 21.38
CA ASP A 201 8.79 15.23 22.69
C ASP A 201 7.35 14.99 23.14
N VAL A 202 7.01 13.72 23.36
CA VAL A 202 5.66 13.26 23.71
C VAL A 202 5.57 12.76 25.15
N GLY A 203 6.64 12.91 25.94
CA GLY A 203 6.73 12.42 27.31
C GLY A 203 6.34 10.94 27.44
N ASP A 204 5.60 10.60 28.50
CA ASP A 204 5.29 9.21 28.82
C ASP A 204 4.01 8.67 28.14
N VAL A 205 3.44 9.36 27.14
CA VAL A 205 2.12 9.03 26.58
C VAL A 205 2.04 7.60 26.00
N LEU A 206 3.16 7.08 25.46
CA LEU A 206 3.25 5.70 24.97
C LEU A 206 3.66 4.66 26.01
N GLN A 207 4.22 5.06 27.15
CA GLN A 207 4.85 4.14 28.12
C GLN A 207 3.87 3.11 28.71
N THR A 208 2.57 3.44 28.78
CA THR A 208 1.54 2.49 29.26
C THR A 208 1.28 1.35 28.27
N TYR A 209 1.59 1.54 26.99
CA TYR A 209 1.34 0.59 25.91
C TYR A 209 2.60 -0.19 25.49
N MET A 210 3.78 0.23 25.96
CA MET A 210 5.04 -0.45 25.67
C MET A 210 5.08 -1.83 26.35
N PRO A 211 5.49 -2.89 25.64
CA PRO A 211 5.73 -4.19 26.25
C PRO A 211 6.82 -4.07 27.31
N ARG A 212 6.52 -4.48 28.55
CA ARG A 212 7.52 -4.48 29.63
C ARG A 212 8.47 -5.66 29.40
N GLU A 213 9.77 -5.42 29.55
CA GLU A 213 10.73 -6.51 29.70
C GLU A 213 10.50 -7.17 31.06
N ASP A 214 10.15 -8.46 31.05
CA ASP A 214 10.09 -9.32 32.24
C ASP A 214 11.50 -9.78 32.68
#